data_AF-A0A6A4LGL5-F1
#
_entry.id   AF-A0A6A4LGL5-F1
#
_cell.length_a   1.000
_cell.length_b   1.000
_cell.length_c   1.000
_cell.angle_alpha   90.00
_cell.angle_beta   90.00
_cell.angle_gamma   90.00
#
_symmetry.space_group_name_H-M   'P 1'
#
loop_
_entity.id
_entity.type
_entity.pdbx_description
1 polymer ?
#
loop_
_entity_poly.entity_id
_entity_poly.type
_entity_poly.pdbx_seq_one_letter_code
_entity_poly.pdbx_strand_id
1 'polypeptide(L)'
;ICLCLYWVFFPPQVKKRAGGVCASLSERGDYHAQRPPTPLLDTINYPIHMKNLSIKELKQLADELRSDVIFNVSKTGGHLGSSLGVVELTVALHYVFNAPQDKLLWDVGHQSYPHKILTGRRDKMHTMRQTNGLSGFTKRSESEYDSFGTGHSSTTISAGLGMAVGRDLKGKKNHVIAVIGDGAMTAGQAYEAMNNAGYLDSDMIVILNDNKQVSLPTANLDGPIPPGVTKQLGAPMHELAAKVDEYARGMISGSGSTLFEELGLYYIGPVDGHNLNDLISILKEVKSTKTTGPVLIHVVTEKGRGYPYAEKAADKYHGVVKFDPATGKQFKASAKTLAYTTYFAEALIAEAEADKDIVAIHAAMGGGTGLNLFLRRFPTRCFDVGIAEQHAVTFAAGLACEGIKPFCAIYSQSFMYELGLLLQVGKGRILIEGERVALLGYGSAVQSCLAAAALAEARGLQLTVADARFCKPLDHALIRALAKSHEVLITVEEGAIGGFGSHVVQFLALDGLLDGTVKWRPLVLPDRYIEHGSPADQLAEAGLTPSHIAATVFNMLGQTREALELMS
;
A
#
# COMPACT_ATOMS: atom_id res chain seq x y z
N ILE A 1 15.66 -48.93 29.91
CA ILE A 1 17.12 -48.74 29.94
C ILE A 1 17.38 -47.29 29.55
N CYS A 2 17.83 -46.46 30.48
CA CYS A 2 18.12 -45.04 30.29
C CYS A 2 19.54 -44.77 30.79
N LEU A 3 20.36 -44.04 30.02
CA LEU A 3 21.44 -43.09 30.41
C LEU A 3 22.65 -43.06 29.42
N CYS A 4 23.01 -41.83 29.04
CA CYS A 4 24.36 -41.24 28.90
C CYS A 4 25.39 -41.76 27.86
N LEU A 5 26.02 -40.87 27.06
CA LEU A 5 27.27 -40.15 27.42
C LEU A 5 27.90 -39.30 26.25
N TYR A 6 28.14 -38.02 26.56
CA TYR A 6 29.37 -37.18 26.38
C TYR A 6 29.97 -36.72 25.03
N TRP A 7 30.44 -35.47 25.16
CA TRP A 7 31.14 -34.57 24.25
C TRP A 7 32.61 -34.95 23.98
N VAL A 8 33.16 -34.49 22.85
CA VAL A 8 34.60 -34.32 22.64
C VAL A 8 34.88 -32.87 22.22
N PHE A 9 35.62 -32.15 23.08
CA PHE A 9 36.21 -30.84 22.83
C PHE A 9 37.50 -30.98 22.01
N PHE A 10 37.71 -30.10 21.02
CA PHE A 10 39.04 -29.77 20.48
C PHE A 10 39.32 -28.28 20.75
N PRO A 11 40.56 -27.90 21.12
CA PRO A 11 40.91 -26.53 21.51
C PRO A 11 41.04 -25.58 20.30
N PRO A 12 40.88 -24.25 20.48
CA PRO A 12 40.94 -23.30 19.38
C PRO A 12 42.39 -22.97 19.02
N GLN A 13 42.77 -23.13 17.75
CA GLN A 13 43.96 -22.47 17.21
C GLN A 13 43.63 -21.04 16.84
N VAL A 14 44.14 -20.10 17.63
CA VAL A 14 44.17 -18.67 17.32
C VAL A 14 45.11 -18.44 16.14
N LYS A 15 44.55 -18.12 14.96
CA LYS A 15 45.30 -17.47 13.89
C LYS A 15 45.04 -15.97 13.94
N LYS A 16 46.05 -15.22 14.39
CA LYS A 16 46.18 -13.79 14.10
C LYS A 16 46.14 -13.60 12.58
N ARG A 17 45.23 -12.78 12.08
CA ARG A 17 45.37 -12.17 10.74
C ARG A 17 45.28 -10.67 10.83
N ALA A 18 46.24 -10.07 10.14
CA ALA A 18 46.57 -8.67 10.07
C ALA A 18 45.44 -7.83 9.48
N GLY A 19 45.46 -6.54 9.83
CA GLY A 19 44.54 -5.54 9.34
C GLY A 19 44.45 -5.49 7.81
N GLY A 20 43.22 -5.41 7.35
CA GLY A 20 42.83 -5.17 5.96
C GLY A 20 41.36 -4.82 5.95
N VAL A 21 41.06 -3.52 5.95
CA VAL A 21 39.70 -2.99 5.74
C VAL A 21 39.44 -3.04 4.23
N CYS A 22 38.73 -4.07 3.74
CA CYS A 22 37.85 -4.01 2.56
C CYS A 22 37.24 -5.39 2.27
N ALA A 23 35.92 -5.52 2.38
CA ALA A 23 35.06 -6.42 1.60
C ALA A 23 33.61 -6.04 1.90
N SER A 24 32.82 -5.70 0.88
CA SER A 24 31.40 -5.39 1.01
C SER A 24 30.65 -6.59 1.62
N LEU A 25 29.76 -6.30 2.57
CA LEU A 25 28.87 -7.29 3.20
C LEU A 25 27.94 -7.97 2.18
N SER A 26 27.70 -7.33 1.03
CA SER A 26 26.85 -7.85 -0.06
C SER A 26 27.43 -9.09 -0.75
N GLU A 27 28.77 -9.25 -0.82
CA GLU A 27 29.39 -10.40 -1.48
C GLU A 27 29.46 -11.66 -0.60
N ARG A 28 29.30 -11.53 0.73
CA ARG A 28 29.42 -12.66 1.67
C ARG A 28 28.11 -13.30 2.11
N GLY A 29 26.96 -12.73 1.78
CA GLY A 29 25.66 -13.30 2.17
C GLY A 29 25.42 -13.36 3.69
N ASP A 30 26.16 -12.56 4.46
CA ASP A 30 26.03 -12.49 5.91
C ASP A 30 24.82 -11.58 6.27
N TYR A 31 23.61 -12.13 6.18
CA TYR A 31 22.41 -11.44 6.68
C TYR A 31 22.31 -11.63 8.19
N HIS A 32 22.49 -10.54 8.93
CA HIS A 32 22.58 -10.60 10.39
C HIS A 32 21.20 -10.62 11.06
N ALA A 33 21.02 -11.55 12.01
CA ALA A 33 19.88 -11.51 12.93
C ALA A 33 19.96 -10.34 13.92
N GLN A 34 21.19 -9.86 14.17
CA GLN A 34 21.55 -8.66 14.94
C GLN A 34 21.78 -7.47 14.01
N ARG A 35 21.87 -6.26 14.58
CA ARG A 35 22.03 -5.03 13.78
C ARG A 35 23.32 -5.12 12.94
N PRO A 36 23.25 -4.92 11.61
CA PRO A 36 24.43 -5.01 10.76
C PRO A 36 25.43 -3.88 11.07
N PRO A 37 26.75 -4.11 10.89
CA PRO A 37 27.73 -3.04 11.00
C PRO A 37 27.60 -2.10 9.80
N THR A 38 27.35 -0.82 10.06
CA THR A 38 27.11 0.18 9.02
C THR A 38 27.90 1.47 9.30
N PRO A 39 29.25 1.39 9.31
CA PRO A 39 30.09 2.49 9.76
C PRO A 39 29.91 3.79 8.97
N LEU A 40 29.58 3.72 7.67
CA LEU A 40 29.34 4.91 6.88
C LEU A 40 27.93 5.45 7.11
N LEU A 41 26.90 4.60 7.09
CA LEU A 41 25.51 4.99 7.36
C LEU A 41 25.33 5.56 8.78
N ASP A 42 26.14 5.12 9.74
CA ASP A 42 26.15 5.68 11.11
C ASP A 42 26.57 7.16 11.15
N THR A 43 27.22 7.67 10.10
CA THR A 43 27.58 9.09 9.96
C THR A 43 26.52 9.91 9.21
N ILE A 44 25.54 9.27 8.58
CA ILE A 44 24.53 9.91 7.72
C ILE A 44 23.18 9.97 8.41
N ASN A 45 22.83 11.14 8.94
CA ASN A 45 21.49 11.41 9.48
C ASN A 45 20.59 12.13 8.46
N TYR A 46 21.18 12.97 7.60
CA TYR A 46 20.44 13.79 6.64
C TYR A 46 21.15 13.80 5.28
N PRO A 47 20.44 14.11 4.18
CA PRO A 47 21.01 14.13 2.82
C PRO A 47 22.23 15.04 2.66
N ILE A 48 22.32 16.12 3.46
CA ILE A 48 23.46 17.04 3.43
C ILE A 48 24.79 16.37 3.80
N HIS A 49 24.78 15.32 4.64
CA HIS A 49 26.01 14.60 5.00
C HIS A 49 26.58 13.79 3.83
N MET A 50 25.77 13.52 2.80
CA MET A 50 26.19 12.71 1.66
C MET A 50 26.92 13.52 0.59
N LYS A 51 26.80 14.85 0.57
CA LYS A 51 27.22 15.71 -0.57
C LYS A 51 28.71 15.64 -0.90
N ASN A 52 29.56 15.35 0.09
CA ASN A 52 31.00 15.29 -0.07
C ASN A 52 31.56 13.86 -0.21
N LEU A 53 30.69 12.85 -0.22
CA LEU A 53 31.11 11.47 -0.38
C LEU A 53 31.60 11.22 -1.82
N SER A 54 32.67 10.45 -1.93
CA SER A 54 33.12 9.88 -3.19
C SER A 54 32.14 8.84 -3.70
N ILE A 55 32.18 8.56 -5.00
CA ILE A 55 31.39 7.49 -5.63
C ILE A 55 31.61 6.14 -4.92
N LYS A 56 32.84 5.84 -4.49
CA LYS A 56 33.16 4.61 -3.77
C LYS A 56 32.43 4.53 -2.43
N GLU A 57 32.41 5.64 -1.68
CA GLU A 57 31.67 5.74 -0.43
C GLU A 57 30.15 5.67 -0.67
N LEU A 58 29.62 6.27 -1.75
CA LEU A 58 28.20 6.15 -2.08
C LEU A 58 27.78 4.71 -2.40
N LYS A 59 28.65 3.93 -3.05
CA LYS A 59 28.41 2.49 -3.26
C LYS A 59 28.39 1.72 -1.94
N GLN A 60 29.34 2.00 -1.04
CA GLN A 60 29.34 1.43 0.31
C GLN A 60 28.07 1.84 1.08
N LEU A 61 27.65 3.09 0.99
CA LEU A 61 26.44 3.59 1.64
C LEU A 61 25.20 2.85 1.15
N ALA A 62 25.11 2.56 -0.16
CA ALA A 62 24.01 1.77 -0.72
C ALA A 62 23.99 0.33 -0.16
N ASP A 63 25.14 -0.33 -0.04
CA ASP A 63 25.23 -1.68 0.56
C ASP A 63 24.83 -1.69 2.04
N GLU A 64 25.29 -0.71 2.81
CA GLU A 64 24.94 -0.56 4.23
C GLU A 64 23.45 -0.23 4.41
N LEU A 65 22.91 0.66 3.59
CA LEU A 65 21.49 1.05 3.59
C LEU A 65 20.59 -0.14 3.25
N ARG A 66 20.95 -0.92 2.24
CA ARG A 66 20.25 -2.17 1.89
C ARG A 66 20.20 -3.13 3.08
N SER A 67 21.33 -3.33 3.75
CA SER A 67 21.42 -4.22 4.91
C SER A 67 20.56 -3.71 6.08
N ASP A 68 20.56 -2.40 6.33
CA ASP A 68 19.77 -1.76 7.39
C ASP A 68 18.26 -1.86 7.11
N VAL A 69 17.83 -1.72 5.84
CA VAL A 69 16.44 -1.94 5.42
C VAL A 69 16.01 -3.38 5.67
N ILE A 70 16.80 -4.37 5.23
CA ILE A 70 16.50 -5.80 5.46
C ILE A 70 16.35 -6.09 6.95
N PHE A 71 17.28 -5.60 7.76
CA PHE A 71 17.26 -5.80 9.21
C PHE A 71 16.01 -5.21 9.87
N ASN A 72 15.69 -3.94 9.62
CA ASN A 72 14.54 -3.28 10.24
C ASN A 72 13.21 -3.92 9.82
N VAL A 73 13.04 -4.17 8.52
CA VAL A 73 11.81 -4.79 7.99
C VAL A 73 11.65 -6.23 8.45
N SER A 74 12.74 -6.95 8.73
CA SER A 74 12.69 -8.28 9.36
C SER A 74 12.00 -8.27 10.72
N LYS A 75 12.10 -7.18 11.48
CA LYS A 75 11.51 -7.04 12.82
C LYS A 75 10.06 -6.59 12.79
N THR A 76 9.67 -5.80 11.80
CA THR A 76 8.34 -5.18 11.73
C THR A 76 7.42 -5.81 10.69
N GLY A 77 7.97 -6.42 9.64
CA GLY A 77 7.27 -6.66 8.38
C GLY A 77 7.12 -5.37 7.56
N GLY A 78 6.41 -5.45 6.43
CA GLY A 78 6.13 -4.33 5.52
C GLY A 78 6.62 -4.57 4.09
N HIS A 79 6.88 -3.48 3.35
CA HIS A 79 7.20 -3.54 1.92
C HIS A 79 8.71 -3.62 1.68
N LEU A 80 9.24 -4.84 1.59
CA LEU A 80 10.68 -5.05 1.44
C LEU A 80 11.13 -4.94 -0.02
N GLY A 81 10.55 -5.74 -0.92
CA GLY A 81 11.04 -5.89 -2.29
C GLY A 81 11.09 -4.59 -3.08
N SER A 82 10.05 -3.76 -2.95
CA SER A 82 9.98 -2.42 -3.55
C SER A 82 11.07 -1.48 -3.04
N SER A 83 11.32 -1.50 -1.73
CA SER A 83 12.33 -0.68 -1.08
C SER A 83 13.76 -1.06 -1.48
N LEU A 84 14.04 -2.36 -1.62
CA LEU A 84 15.36 -2.85 -2.03
C LEU A 84 15.72 -2.47 -3.47
N GLY A 85 14.72 -2.42 -4.36
CA GLY A 85 14.92 -2.08 -5.77
C GLY A 85 15.33 -0.62 -6.01
N VAL A 86 15.06 0.29 -5.07
CA VAL A 86 15.32 1.74 -5.24
C VAL A 86 16.44 2.26 -4.35
N VAL A 87 17.25 1.39 -3.73
CA VAL A 87 18.32 1.82 -2.81
C VAL A 87 19.31 2.76 -3.50
N GLU A 88 19.88 2.34 -4.63
CA GLU A 88 20.83 3.15 -5.40
C GLU A 88 20.19 4.44 -5.92
N LEU A 89 18.98 4.34 -6.47
CA LEU A 89 18.22 5.50 -6.93
C LEU A 89 17.99 6.52 -5.82
N THR A 90 17.62 6.05 -4.62
CA THR A 90 17.40 6.92 -3.46
C THR A 90 18.69 7.62 -3.02
N VAL A 91 19.80 6.88 -2.99
CA VAL A 91 21.12 7.45 -2.67
C VAL A 91 21.52 8.51 -3.70
N ALA A 92 21.35 8.23 -4.99
CA ALA A 92 21.67 9.17 -6.07
C ALA A 92 20.79 10.44 -6.00
N LEU A 93 19.50 10.28 -5.76
CA LEU A 93 18.56 11.41 -5.61
C LEU A 93 18.94 12.34 -4.46
N HIS A 94 19.17 11.78 -3.27
CA HIS A 94 19.57 12.57 -2.09
C HIS A 94 20.99 13.14 -2.21
N TYR A 95 21.88 12.49 -2.97
CA TYR A 95 23.20 13.01 -3.27
C TYR A 95 23.14 14.21 -4.24
N VAL A 96 22.32 14.15 -5.29
CA VAL A 96 22.24 15.19 -6.32
C VAL A 96 21.33 16.36 -5.93
N PHE A 97 20.14 16.09 -5.39
CA PHE A 97 19.12 17.10 -5.05
C PHE A 97 19.17 17.55 -3.59
N ASN A 98 18.74 18.77 -3.33
CA ASN A 98 18.80 19.40 -2.02
C ASN A 98 17.44 19.30 -1.33
N ALA A 99 17.04 18.10 -0.91
CA ALA A 99 15.85 17.94 -0.08
C ALA A 99 16.11 18.53 1.33
N PRO A 100 15.12 19.21 1.95
CA PRO A 100 13.71 19.32 1.56
C PRO A 100 13.37 20.56 0.68
N GLN A 101 14.36 21.35 0.27
CA GLN A 101 14.16 22.51 -0.61
C GLN A 101 13.66 22.05 -1.98
N ASP A 102 14.39 21.11 -2.60
CA ASP A 102 13.93 20.33 -3.75
C ASP A 102 12.86 19.33 -3.28
N LYS A 103 11.79 19.22 -4.06
CA LYS A 103 10.63 18.38 -3.73
C LYS A 103 10.80 17.00 -4.32
N LEU A 104 10.89 15.99 -3.46
CA LEU A 104 10.94 14.60 -3.85
C LEU A 104 9.64 13.90 -3.43
N LEU A 105 8.94 13.34 -4.41
CA LEU A 105 7.67 12.66 -4.23
C LEU A 105 7.83 11.17 -4.61
N TRP A 106 7.31 10.29 -3.77
CA TRP A 106 7.36 8.83 -3.97
C TRP A 106 5.95 8.28 -4.18
N ASP A 107 5.67 7.78 -5.39
CA ASP A 107 4.35 7.27 -5.73
C ASP A 107 4.02 6.01 -4.95
N VAL A 108 2.79 5.87 -4.44
CA VAL A 108 2.38 4.92 -3.40
C VAL A 108 3.11 5.10 -2.06
N GLY A 109 4.43 5.30 -2.08
CA GLY A 109 5.29 5.51 -0.90
C GLY A 109 5.90 4.23 -0.34
N HIS A 110 5.48 3.04 -0.80
CA HIS A 110 5.92 1.74 -0.26
C HIS A 110 7.37 1.36 -0.58
N GLN A 111 8.02 2.08 -1.48
CA GLN A 111 9.45 1.96 -1.81
C GLN A 111 10.33 2.97 -1.06
N SER A 112 9.74 3.80 -0.20
CA SER A 112 10.44 4.94 0.43
C SER A 112 11.22 4.62 1.70
N TYR A 113 11.39 3.34 2.08
CA TYR A 113 12.11 3.01 3.33
C TYR A 113 13.58 3.50 3.33
N PRO A 114 14.36 3.35 2.24
CA PRO A 114 15.69 3.95 2.16
C PRO A 114 15.63 5.48 2.30
N HIS A 115 14.59 6.12 1.74
CA HIS A 115 14.38 7.56 1.86
C HIS A 115 14.14 7.97 3.32
N LYS A 116 13.31 7.24 4.07
CA LYS A 116 13.07 7.51 5.49
C LYS A 116 14.35 7.39 6.31
N ILE A 117 15.15 6.35 6.08
CA ILE A 117 16.43 6.14 6.77
C ILE A 117 17.39 7.32 6.53
N LEU A 118 17.55 7.76 5.28
CA LEU A 118 18.47 8.85 4.91
C LEU A 118 17.98 10.26 5.30
N THR A 119 16.79 10.38 5.91
CA THR A 119 16.15 11.66 6.24
C THR A 119 15.76 11.73 7.74
N GLY A 120 16.66 11.25 8.60
CA GLY A 120 16.61 11.45 10.04
C GLY A 120 15.67 10.50 10.80
N ARG A 121 15.17 9.44 10.17
CA ARG A 121 14.19 8.51 10.79
C ARG A 121 14.73 7.09 11.03
N ARG A 122 16.04 6.89 10.86
CA ARG A 122 16.69 5.58 10.98
C ARG A 122 16.44 4.92 12.35
N ASP A 123 16.55 5.67 13.43
CA ASP A 123 16.33 5.22 14.81
C ASP A 123 14.89 4.74 15.06
N LYS A 124 13.91 5.31 14.36
CA LYS A 124 12.48 4.99 14.47
C LYS A 124 12.02 3.86 13.56
N MET A 125 12.87 3.32 12.69
CA MET A 125 12.47 2.26 11.74
C MET A 125 11.92 1.00 12.41
N HIS A 126 12.30 0.71 13.65
CA HIS A 126 11.75 -0.40 14.44
C HIS A 126 10.26 -0.22 14.82
N THR A 127 9.70 0.97 14.66
CA THR A 127 8.29 1.32 14.91
C THR A 127 7.43 1.30 13.65
N MET A 128 8.02 0.99 12.47
CA MET A 128 7.29 1.08 11.21
C MET A 128 5.99 0.27 11.21
N ARG A 129 4.92 0.91 10.74
CA ARG A 129 3.55 0.38 10.63
C ARG A 129 2.94 -0.08 11.95
N GLN A 130 3.54 0.28 13.08
CA GLN A 130 2.99 0.04 14.40
C GLN A 130 2.22 1.26 14.88
N THR A 131 1.28 1.05 15.79
CA THR A 131 0.50 2.11 16.43
C THR A 131 1.44 3.17 17.03
N ASN A 132 1.20 4.45 16.71
CA ASN A 132 2.06 5.59 17.06
C ASN A 132 3.50 5.57 16.50
N GLY A 133 3.79 4.66 15.57
CA GLY A 133 5.08 4.54 14.89
C GLY A 133 5.13 5.22 13.52
N LEU A 134 6.22 4.99 12.77
CA LEU A 134 6.35 5.51 11.40
C LEU A 134 5.33 4.89 10.46
N SER A 135 4.80 5.69 9.53
CA SER A 135 3.97 5.22 8.43
C SER A 135 4.77 4.31 7.49
N GLY A 136 4.08 3.33 6.89
CA GLY A 136 4.64 2.51 5.81
C GLY A 136 4.78 3.26 4.47
N PHE A 137 4.36 4.52 4.41
CA PHE A 137 4.37 5.39 3.22
C PHE A 137 4.90 6.78 3.58
N THR A 138 5.10 7.65 2.60
CA THR A 138 5.46 9.04 2.89
C THR A 138 4.27 9.77 3.51
N LYS A 139 4.51 10.52 4.59
CA LYS A 139 3.49 11.26 5.34
C LYS A 139 4.02 12.65 5.69
N ARG A 140 3.34 13.69 5.19
CA ARG A 140 3.76 15.09 5.36
C ARG A 140 3.91 15.53 6.81
N SER A 141 3.05 15.05 7.71
CA SER A 141 3.14 15.37 9.13
C SER A 141 4.25 14.60 9.86
N GLU A 142 4.84 13.58 9.23
CA GLU A 142 5.93 12.77 9.81
C GLU A 142 7.31 13.39 9.53
N SER A 143 7.50 14.03 8.38
CA SER A 143 8.79 14.62 8.00
C SER A 143 8.64 15.73 6.95
N GLU A 144 9.47 16.78 7.03
CA GLU A 144 9.58 17.80 5.99
C GLU A 144 10.13 17.27 4.65
N TYR A 145 10.78 16.11 4.69
CA TYR A 145 11.30 15.42 3.50
C TYR A 145 10.20 14.66 2.74
N ASP A 146 9.06 14.39 3.39
CA ASP A 146 7.90 13.75 2.78
C ASP A 146 7.03 14.83 2.11
N SER A 147 7.45 15.27 0.92
CA SER A 147 6.85 16.43 0.23
C SER A 147 5.35 16.25 -0.05
N PHE A 148 4.92 15.00 -0.29
CA PHE A 148 3.54 14.63 -0.53
C PHE A 148 3.20 13.32 0.19
N GLY A 149 1.98 13.23 0.74
CA GLY A 149 1.49 12.02 1.39
C GLY A 149 0.94 11.08 0.34
N THR A 150 1.36 9.81 0.36
CA THR A 150 0.91 8.80 -0.61
C THR A 150 0.41 7.54 0.06
N GLY A 151 -0.36 6.77 -0.70
CA GLY A 151 -0.92 5.48 -0.31
C GLY A 151 -1.60 4.87 -1.53
N HIS A 152 -2.52 5.62 -2.14
CA HIS A 152 -2.95 5.36 -3.52
C HIS A 152 -1.82 5.66 -4.50
N SER A 153 -1.82 4.95 -5.62
CA SER A 153 -0.85 5.14 -6.70
C SER A 153 -1.21 6.30 -7.62
N SER A 154 -0.29 6.63 -8.51
CA SER A 154 -0.50 7.46 -9.70
C SER A 154 -0.82 8.92 -9.40
N THR A 155 -0.57 9.34 -8.15
CA THR A 155 -0.87 10.69 -7.67
C THR A 155 0.31 11.64 -7.81
N THR A 156 1.54 11.13 -7.91
CA THR A 156 2.73 11.97 -7.73
C THR A 156 3.08 12.83 -8.93
N ILE A 157 2.75 12.42 -10.17
CA ILE A 157 2.97 13.28 -11.33
C ILE A 157 2.04 14.49 -11.24
N SER A 158 0.74 14.29 -10.94
CA SER A 158 -0.21 15.40 -10.75
C SER A 158 0.20 16.31 -9.59
N ALA A 159 0.56 15.73 -8.43
CA ALA A 159 0.98 16.50 -7.27
C ALA A 159 2.29 17.25 -7.53
N GLY A 160 3.24 16.62 -8.22
CA GLY A 160 4.50 17.22 -8.66
C GLY A 160 4.27 18.39 -9.62
N LEU A 161 3.41 18.22 -10.62
CA LEU A 161 3.02 19.29 -11.54
C LEU A 161 2.43 20.49 -10.78
N GLY A 162 1.50 20.25 -9.85
CA GLY A 162 0.95 21.30 -9.00
C GLY A 162 2.01 22.01 -8.15
N MET A 163 3.02 21.28 -7.65
CA MET A 163 4.14 21.88 -6.92
C MET A 163 5.08 22.68 -7.82
N ALA A 164 5.31 22.25 -9.07
CA ALA A 164 6.11 22.96 -10.05
C ALA A 164 5.43 24.27 -10.48
N VAL A 165 4.15 24.22 -10.85
CA VAL A 165 3.35 25.43 -11.14
C VAL A 165 3.33 26.37 -9.94
N GLY A 166 3.11 25.85 -8.73
CA GLY A 166 3.11 26.64 -7.50
C GLY A 166 4.49 27.25 -7.15
N ARG A 167 5.59 26.59 -7.54
CA ARG A 167 6.96 27.13 -7.43
C ARG A 167 7.13 28.31 -8.37
N ASP A 168 6.71 28.17 -9.64
CA ASP A 168 6.90 29.17 -10.68
C ASP A 168 6.08 30.43 -10.41
N LEU A 169 4.83 30.27 -9.99
CA LEU A 169 3.97 31.37 -9.53
C LEU A 169 4.56 32.15 -8.34
N LYS A 170 5.44 31.51 -7.55
CA LYS A 170 6.13 32.13 -6.41
C LYS A 170 7.54 32.61 -6.74
N GLY A 171 7.98 32.53 -8.01
CA GLY A 171 9.33 32.92 -8.44
C GLY A 171 10.46 32.08 -7.82
N LYS A 172 10.14 30.87 -7.35
CA LYS A 172 11.11 29.94 -6.76
C LYS A 172 11.82 29.15 -7.85
N LYS A 173 12.95 28.50 -7.51
CA LYS A 173 13.81 27.77 -8.44
C LYS A 173 14.22 26.37 -7.94
N ASN A 174 13.48 25.83 -6.97
CA ASN A 174 13.72 24.47 -6.50
C ASN A 174 13.28 23.44 -7.54
N HIS A 175 13.87 22.25 -7.53
CA HIS A 175 13.44 21.17 -8.41
C HIS A 175 12.23 20.42 -7.83
N VAL A 176 11.45 19.79 -8.71
CA VAL A 176 10.34 18.90 -8.34
C VAL A 176 10.53 17.58 -9.06
N ILE A 177 10.63 16.49 -8.29
CA ILE A 177 10.96 15.14 -8.74
C ILE A 177 9.87 14.19 -8.29
N ALA A 178 9.18 13.54 -9.24
CA ALA A 178 8.18 12.51 -8.99
C ALA A 178 8.73 11.14 -9.37
N VAL A 179 8.90 10.24 -8.40
CA VAL A 179 9.32 8.86 -8.61
C VAL A 179 8.10 7.95 -8.66
N ILE A 180 7.83 7.35 -9.81
CA ILE A 180 6.65 6.53 -10.07
C ILE A 180 7.07 5.14 -10.58
N GLY A 181 6.41 4.08 -10.09
CA GLY A 181 6.67 2.71 -10.56
C GLY A 181 5.94 2.40 -11.88
N ASP A 182 6.43 1.40 -12.62
CA ASP A 182 5.81 0.87 -13.83
C ASP A 182 4.32 0.51 -13.66
N GLY A 183 3.98 -0.18 -12.56
CA GLY A 183 2.58 -0.49 -12.26
C GLY A 183 1.73 0.76 -12.05
N ALA A 184 2.22 1.73 -11.28
CA ALA A 184 1.50 2.98 -11.01
C ALA A 184 1.33 3.85 -12.27
N MET A 185 2.21 3.72 -13.25
CA MET A 185 2.10 4.41 -14.54
C MET A 185 0.88 3.95 -15.37
N THR A 186 0.27 2.81 -15.04
CA THR A 186 -0.89 2.30 -15.81
C THR A 186 -2.20 3.07 -15.57
N ALA A 187 -2.30 3.85 -14.48
CA ALA A 187 -3.54 4.55 -14.17
C ALA A 187 -3.77 5.76 -15.06
N GLY A 188 -5.04 6.03 -15.38
CA GLY A 188 -5.44 7.19 -16.19
C GLY A 188 -4.91 8.53 -15.66
N GLN A 189 -4.93 8.73 -14.34
CA GLN A 189 -4.44 9.96 -13.71
C GLN A 189 -2.96 10.25 -14.03
N ALA A 190 -2.11 9.22 -14.19
CA ALA A 190 -0.71 9.42 -14.57
C ALA A 190 -0.60 9.98 -16.00
N TYR A 191 -1.38 9.45 -16.94
CA TYR A 191 -1.44 9.93 -18.33
C TYR A 191 -2.03 11.33 -18.44
N GLU A 192 -3.11 11.61 -17.72
CA GLU A 192 -3.71 12.96 -17.65
C GLU A 192 -2.70 13.99 -17.14
N ALA A 193 -1.94 13.63 -16.10
CA ALA A 193 -0.93 14.50 -15.52
C ALA A 193 0.28 14.71 -16.45
N MET A 194 0.76 13.67 -17.12
CA MET A 194 1.84 13.78 -18.11
C MET A 194 1.42 14.66 -19.30
N ASN A 195 0.22 14.42 -19.84
CA ASN A 195 -0.33 15.24 -20.92
C ASN A 195 -0.45 16.72 -20.50
N ASN A 196 -0.92 16.99 -19.27
CA ASN A 196 -1.01 18.35 -18.77
C ASN A 196 0.37 18.97 -18.52
N ALA A 197 1.35 18.20 -18.03
CA ALA A 197 2.72 18.68 -17.83
C ALA A 197 3.38 19.08 -19.15
N GLY A 198 3.22 18.28 -20.21
CA GLY A 198 3.70 18.59 -21.55
C GLY A 198 3.02 19.82 -22.14
N TYR A 199 1.69 19.94 -22.00
CA TYR A 199 0.95 21.13 -22.43
C TYR A 199 1.42 22.42 -21.73
N LEU A 200 1.76 22.34 -20.45
CA LEU A 200 2.23 23.48 -19.66
C LEU A 200 3.72 23.79 -19.81
N ASP A 201 4.47 22.95 -20.52
CA ASP A 201 5.94 23.04 -20.63
C ASP A 201 6.62 23.14 -19.24
N SER A 202 6.05 22.42 -18.25
CA SER A 202 6.43 22.57 -16.85
C SER A 202 7.81 21.98 -16.55
N ASP A 203 8.71 22.77 -15.95
CA ASP A 203 10.02 22.30 -15.46
C ASP A 203 9.83 21.37 -14.25
N MET A 204 9.71 20.07 -14.51
CA MET A 204 9.64 19.00 -13.52
C MET A 204 10.31 17.72 -14.03
N ILE A 205 10.73 16.87 -13.10
CA ILE A 205 11.41 15.61 -13.39
C ILE A 205 10.51 14.45 -12.96
N VAL A 206 10.21 13.56 -13.89
CA VAL A 206 9.54 12.28 -13.65
C VAL A 206 10.57 11.18 -13.75
N ILE A 207 10.66 10.33 -12.73
CA ILE A 207 11.50 9.13 -12.74
C ILE A 207 10.57 7.93 -12.80
N LEU A 208 10.58 7.24 -13.93
CA LEU A 208 9.91 5.96 -14.12
C LEU A 208 10.83 4.86 -13.57
N ASN A 209 10.46 4.28 -12.44
CA ASN A 209 11.09 3.11 -11.84
C ASN A 209 10.46 1.83 -12.41
N ASP A 210 11.01 1.33 -13.52
CA ASP A 210 10.55 0.11 -14.18
C ASP A 210 11.26 -1.13 -13.62
N ASN A 211 10.54 -1.92 -12.83
CA ASN A 211 11.02 -3.22 -12.33
C ASN A 211 10.44 -4.42 -13.12
N LYS A 212 9.86 -4.16 -14.29
CA LYS A 212 9.32 -5.12 -15.25
C LYS A 212 8.20 -5.99 -14.68
N GLN A 213 7.46 -5.47 -13.69
CA GLN A 213 6.26 -6.15 -13.20
C GLN A 213 5.05 -5.90 -14.09
N VAL A 214 5.04 -4.78 -14.80
CA VAL A 214 4.05 -4.48 -15.83
C VAL A 214 4.75 -4.15 -17.15
N SER A 215 4.24 -4.70 -18.25
CA SER A 215 4.65 -4.29 -19.58
C SER A 215 3.95 -2.97 -19.93
N LEU A 216 4.69 -1.85 -19.87
CA LEU A 216 4.22 -0.58 -20.42
C LEU A 216 4.44 -0.56 -21.94
N PRO A 217 3.55 0.09 -22.72
CA PRO A 217 3.78 0.32 -24.14
C PRO A 217 4.90 1.35 -24.33
N THR A 218 6.15 0.92 -24.20
CA THR A 218 7.36 1.71 -24.53
C THR A 218 7.68 1.66 -26.03
N ALA A 219 6.67 1.46 -26.88
CA ALA A 219 6.82 1.08 -28.27
C ALA A 219 7.51 2.15 -29.13
N ASN A 220 8.48 1.72 -29.93
CA ASN A 220 8.79 2.30 -31.23
C ASN A 220 7.88 1.63 -32.29
N LEU A 221 7.88 2.12 -33.53
CA LEU A 221 7.04 1.75 -34.70
C LEU A 221 6.79 0.24 -34.98
N ASP A 222 7.46 -0.70 -34.32
CA ASP A 222 7.35 -2.16 -34.53
C ASP A 222 6.42 -2.90 -33.53
N GLY A 223 5.71 -2.18 -32.65
CA GLY A 223 4.70 -2.75 -31.75
C GLY A 223 5.23 -3.13 -30.34
N PRO A 224 4.35 -3.62 -29.45
CA PRO A 224 4.71 -3.91 -28.06
C PRO A 224 5.68 -5.10 -27.96
N ILE A 225 6.78 -4.91 -27.23
CA ILE A 225 7.76 -5.97 -26.95
C ILE A 225 7.16 -6.95 -25.92
N PRO A 226 7.11 -8.27 -26.19
CA PRO A 226 6.61 -9.24 -25.22
C PRO A 226 7.45 -9.27 -23.94
N PRO A 227 6.84 -9.42 -22.75
CA PRO A 227 7.58 -9.63 -21.51
C PRO A 227 8.44 -10.91 -21.61
N GLY A 228 9.76 -10.75 -21.54
CA GLY A 228 10.72 -11.87 -21.47
C GLY A 228 11.79 -11.93 -22.58
N VAL A 229 11.74 -11.08 -23.60
CA VAL A 229 12.80 -11.04 -24.63
C VAL A 229 13.86 -9.99 -24.27
N THR A 230 14.69 -10.29 -23.27
CA THR A 230 15.90 -9.49 -22.99
C THR A 230 17.02 -9.90 -23.94
N LYS A 231 17.09 -9.30 -25.12
CA LYS A 231 18.42 -8.98 -25.65
C LYS A 231 19.07 -8.03 -24.63
N GLN A 232 20.35 -8.25 -24.31
CA GLN A 232 21.14 -7.43 -23.39
C GLN A 232 20.90 -5.93 -23.67
N LEU A 233 20.03 -5.30 -22.87
CA LEU A 233 19.64 -3.91 -23.00
C LEU A 233 20.55 -3.07 -22.11
N GLY A 234 21.76 -2.84 -22.60
CA GLY A 234 22.47 -1.60 -22.33
C GLY A 234 22.49 -0.84 -23.63
N ALA A 235 21.76 0.29 -23.72
CA ALA A 235 22.12 1.26 -24.76
C ALA A 235 23.60 1.60 -24.54
N PRO A 236 24.45 1.64 -25.58
CA PRO A 236 25.81 2.11 -25.42
C PRO A 236 25.79 3.44 -24.67
N MET A 237 26.62 3.63 -23.64
CA MET A 237 26.69 4.90 -22.88
C MET A 237 26.77 6.14 -23.78
N HIS A 238 27.31 5.97 -24.99
CA HIS A 238 27.35 6.99 -26.03
C HIS A 238 25.96 7.43 -26.55
N GLU A 239 24.97 6.55 -26.68
CA GLU A 239 23.61 6.90 -27.11
C GLU A 239 22.83 7.63 -26.01
N LEU A 240 22.98 7.19 -24.75
CA LEU A 240 22.38 7.86 -23.61
C LEU A 240 22.99 9.26 -23.40
N ALA A 241 24.32 9.36 -23.51
CA ALA A 241 25.01 10.63 -23.51
C ALA A 241 24.60 11.51 -24.71
N ALA A 242 24.37 10.93 -25.89
CA ALA A 242 23.90 11.66 -27.06
C ALA A 242 22.49 12.21 -26.87
N LYS A 243 21.55 11.44 -26.30
CA LYS A 243 20.22 11.98 -25.94
C LYS A 243 20.35 13.09 -24.90
N VAL A 244 21.09 12.85 -23.82
CA VAL A 244 21.33 13.88 -22.80
C VAL A 244 22.04 15.14 -23.38
N ASP A 245 22.87 15.00 -24.40
CA ASP A 245 23.50 16.11 -25.13
C ASP A 245 22.52 16.78 -26.11
N GLU A 246 21.66 16.04 -26.81
CA GLU A 246 20.54 16.57 -27.62
C GLU A 246 19.57 17.39 -26.76
N TYR A 247 19.26 16.88 -25.56
CA TYR A 247 18.53 17.58 -24.51
C TYR A 247 19.21 18.90 -24.13
N ALA A 248 20.50 18.84 -23.77
CA ALA A 248 21.28 20.01 -23.38
C ALA A 248 21.39 21.04 -24.51
N ARG A 249 21.30 20.60 -25.77
CA ARG A 249 21.35 21.44 -26.97
C ARG A 249 19.99 21.91 -27.48
N GLY A 250 18.87 21.45 -26.89
CA GLY A 250 17.52 21.83 -27.31
C GLY A 250 17.15 21.36 -28.72
N MET A 251 17.76 20.28 -29.20
CA MET A 251 17.50 19.73 -30.54
C MET A 251 16.41 18.65 -30.47
N ILE A 252 15.24 18.92 -31.05
CA ILE A 252 14.18 17.92 -31.21
C ILE A 252 14.50 17.11 -32.48
N SER A 253 15.18 15.97 -32.34
CA SER A 253 15.45 15.07 -33.45
C SER A 253 14.19 14.24 -33.77
N GLY A 254 13.49 14.63 -34.84
CA GLY A 254 12.20 14.06 -35.26
C GLY A 254 12.26 12.67 -35.90
N SER A 255 12.97 11.71 -35.33
CA SER A 255 13.02 10.34 -35.85
C SER A 255 12.61 9.31 -34.79
N GLY A 256 11.29 9.09 -34.67
CA GLY A 256 10.66 8.06 -33.83
C GLY A 256 10.35 8.54 -32.42
N SER A 257 9.21 9.21 -32.23
CA SER A 257 8.74 9.63 -30.90
C SER A 257 8.24 8.43 -30.11
N THR A 258 8.79 8.24 -28.93
CA THR A 258 8.19 7.40 -27.88
C THR A 258 6.84 7.99 -27.46
N LEU A 259 5.96 7.16 -26.87
CA LEU A 259 4.69 7.63 -26.30
C LEU A 259 4.86 8.84 -25.37
N PHE A 260 5.96 8.89 -24.61
CA PHE A 260 6.24 9.97 -23.68
C PHE A 260 6.62 11.28 -24.39
N GLU A 261 7.35 11.20 -25.50
CA GLU A 261 7.69 12.35 -26.34
C GLU A 261 6.44 12.91 -27.04
N GLU A 262 5.50 12.05 -27.43
CA GLU A 262 4.19 12.48 -27.95
C GLU A 262 3.33 13.21 -26.90
N LEU A 263 3.48 12.85 -25.61
CA LEU A 263 2.88 13.57 -24.49
C LEU A 263 3.61 14.86 -24.12
N GLY A 264 4.69 15.20 -24.82
CA GLY A 264 5.47 16.42 -24.60
C GLY A 264 6.54 16.30 -23.50
N LEU A 265 6.94 15.09 -23.12
CA LEU A 265 8.02 14.87 -22.15
C LEU A 265 9.33 14.57 -22.88
N TYR A 266 10.41 15.15 -22.38
CA TYR A 266 11.74 14.77 -22.84
C TYR A 266 12.16 13.41 -22.26
N TYR A 267 12.41 12.41 -23.10
CA TYR A 267 12.66 11.04 -22.66
C TYR A 267 14.15 10.68 -22.60
N ILE A 268 14.61 10.26 -21.41
CA ILE A 268 15.98 9.77 -21.15
C ILE A 268 15.90 8.31 -20.66
N GLY A 269 16.48 7.38 -21.40
CA GLY A 269 16.64 5.98 -20.97
C GLY A 269 16.35 4.94 -22.06
N PRO A 270 16.24 3.65 -21.69
CA PRO A 270 16.33 3.11 -20.33
C PRO A 270 17.76 3.18 -19.73
N VAL A 271 17.85 3.36 -18.41
CA VAL A 271 19.09 3.45 -17.62
C VAL A 271 19.13 2.35 -16.55
N ASP A 272 20.31 1.78 -16.26
CA ASP A 272 20.48 0.86 -15.14
C ASP A 272 20.32 1.58 -13.79
N GLY A 273 19.23 1.27 -13.08
CA GLY A 273 18.89 1.83 -11.77
C GLY A 273 19.75 1.33 -10.61
N HIS A 274 20.68 0.41 -10.85
CA HIS A 274 21.65 -0.06 -9.87
C HIS A 274 23.08 0.43 -10.15
N ASN A 275 23.30 1.17 -11.25
CA ASN A 275 24.58 1.81 -11.52
C ASN A 275 24.58 3.26 -10.99
N LEU A 276 25.10 3.44 -9.77
CA LEU A 276 25.23 4.76 -9.14
C LEU A 276 26.02 5.77 -9.98
N ASN A 277 26.99 5.35 -10.78
CA ASN A 277 27.75 6.28 -11.63
C ASN A 277 26.86 6.94 -12.66
N ASP A 278 26.07 6.11 -13.36
CA ASP A 278 25.23 6.54 -14.47
C ASP A 278 24.09 7.40 -13.92
N LEU A 279 23.43 6.93 -12.85
CA LEU A 279 22.39 7.68 -12.16
C LEU A 279 22.85 9.06 -11.72
N ILE A 280 24.00 9.15 -11.03
CA ILE A 280 24.51 10.45 -10.55
C ILE A 280 24.87 11.37 -11.71
N SER A 281 25.45 10.83 -12.78
CA SER A 281 25.85 11.63 -13.95
C SER A 281 24.63 12.22 -14.64
N ILE A 282 23.61 11.40 -14.91
CA ILE A 282 22.37 11.83 -15.57
C ILE A 282 21.58 12.80 -14.71
N LEU A 283 21.41 12.50 -13.41
CA LEU A 283 20.68 13.38 -12.51
C LEU A 283 21.38 14.73 -12.33
N LYS A 284 22.72 14.77 -12.32
CA LYS A 284 23.47 16.03 -12.29
C LYS A 284 23.25 16.85 -13.54
N GLU A 285 23.30 16.21 -14.70
CA GLU A 285 23.09 16.87 -15.99
C GLU A 285 21.67 17.44 -16.09
N VAL A 286 20.65 16.62 -15.80
CA VAL A 286 19.24 17.07 -15.78
C VAL A 286 19.03 18.20 -14.77
N LYS A 287 19.73 18.17 -13.62
CA LYS A 287 19.66 19.25 -12.62
C LYS A 287 20.30 20.55 -13.10
N SER A 288 21.40 20.49 -13.85
CA SER A 288 22.12 21.68 -14.31
C SER A 288 21.53 22.31 -15.56
N THR A 289 20.89 21.52 -16.42
CA THR A 289 20.33 21.99 -17.68
C THR A 289 19.05 22.76 -17.42
N LYS A 290 19.00 24.02 -17.85
CA LYS A 290 17.75 24.79 -17.88
C LYS A 290 16.91 24.31 -19.04
N THR A 291 15.75 23.76 -18.75
CA THR A 291 14.88 23.24 -19.80
C THR A 291 13.54 23.94 -19.86
N THR A 292 13.04 23.94 -21.09
CA THR A 292 11.64 24.12 -21.44
C THR A 292 11.04 22.72 -21.42
N GLY A 293 10.16 22.44 -20.46
CA GLY A 293 9.37 21.22 -20.45
C GLY A 293 9.76 20.15 -19.44
N PRO A 294 8.83 19.20 -19.21
CA PRO A 294 9.02 18.10 -18.28
C PRO A 294 9.97 17.03 -18.83
N VAL A 295 10.75 16.40 -17.95
CA VAL A 295 11.66 15.31 -18.30
C VAL A 295 11.20 14.01 -17.69
N LEU A 296 11.24 12.93 -18.47
CA LEU A 296 11.07 11.56 -18.00
C LEU A 296 12.39 10.80 -18.08
N ILE A 297 12.88 10.34 -16.93
CA ILE A 297 14.04 9.44 -16.82
C ILE A 297 13.50 8.02 -16.58
N HIS A 298 13.71 7.14 -17.54
CA HIS A 298 13.36 5.73 -17.45
C HIS A 298 14.49 4.93 -16.82
N VAL A 299 14.29 4.54 -15.56
CA VAL A 299 15.24 3.79 -14.73
C VAL A 299 14.74 2.35 -14.58
N VAL A 300 15.56 1.39 -14.99
CA VAL A 300 15.27 -0.04 -14.89
C VAL A 300 15.86 -0.59 -13.59
N THR A 301 15.04 -1.19 -12.73
CA THR A 301 15.48 -1.77 -11.45
C THR A 301 15.06 -3.24 -11.31
N GLU A 302 15.55 -3.89 -10.27
CA GLU A 302 15.14 -5.24 -9.88
C GLU A 302 14.48 -5.22 -8.51
N LYS A 303 13.21 -5.66 -8.45
CA LYS A 303 12.49 -5.77 -7.18
C LYS A 303 13.13 -6.85 -6.30
N GLY A 304 13.47 -6.50 -5.06
CA GLY A 304 14.15 -7.39 -4.12
C GLY A 304 15.68 -7.41 -4.24
N ARG A 305 16.28 -6.54 -5.07
CA ARG A 305 17.72 -6.52 -5.37
C ARG A 305 18.62 -6.63 -4.13
N GLY A 306 19.56 -7.57 -4.19
CA GLY A 306 20.58 -7.79 -3.17
C GLY A 306 20.06 -8.59 -1.96
N TYR A 307 18.90 -9.23 -2.08
CA TYR A 307 18.40 -10.21 -1.12
C TYR A 307 17.89 -11.49 -1.85
N PRO A 308 18.69 -12.58 -1.88
CA PRO A 308 18.40 -13.77 -2.68
C PRO A 308 17.03 -14.40 -2.44
N TYR A 309 16.53 -14.32 -1.20
CA TYR A 309 15.21 -14.86 -0.85
C TYR A 309 14.07 -14.02 -1.46
N ALA A 310 14.22 -12.69 -1.51
CA ALA A 310 13.28 -11.84 -2.22
C ALA A 310 13.39 -12.05 -3.73
N GLU A 311 14.59 -12.08 -4.29
CA GLU A 311 14.79 -12.25 -5.74
C GLU A 311 14.20 -13.57 -6.27
N LYS A 312 14.21 -14.64 -5.48
CA LYS A 312 13.64 -15.94 -5.86
C LYS A 312 12.13 -16.06 -5.61
N ALA A 313 11.56 -15.23 -4.75
CA ALA A 313 10.15 -15.29 -4.41
C ALA A 313 9.25 -14.82 -5.58
N ALA A 314 8.11 -15.49 -5.77
CA ALA A 314 7.18 -15.15 -6.84
C ALA A 314 6.65 -13.71 -6.74
N ASP A 315 6.38 -13.23 -5.52
CA ASP A 315 5.94 -11.86 -5.24
C ASP A 315 7.10 -10.88 -5.00
N LYS A 316 8.34 -11.36 -5.11
CA LYS A 316 9.58 -10.62 -4.82
C LYS A 316 9.61 -9.99 -3.42
N TYR A 317 8.93 -10.60 -2.45
CA TYR A 317 8.77 -10.06 -1.08
C TYR A 317 8.15 -8.65 -1.10
N HIS A 318 7.16 -8.43 -1.96
CA HIS A 318 6.44 -7.16 -2.03
C HIS A 318 5.85 -6.75 -0.68
N GLY A 319 5.27 -7.70 0.07
CA GLY A 319 4.81 -7.53 1.44
C GLY A 319 5.21 -8.72 2.30
N VAL A 320 5.92 -8.48 3.40
CA VAL A 320 6.41 -9.53 4.31
C VAL A 320 5.90 -9.32 5.72
N VAL A 321 5.70 -10.42 6.44
CA VAL A 321 5.60 -10.39 7.92
C VAL A 321 6.99 -10.44 8.53
N LYS A 322 7.10 -10.48 9.87
CA LYS A 322 8.38 -10.69 10.55
C LYS A 322 9.09 -11.93 10.00
N PHE A 323 10.39 -11.84 9.77
CA PHE A 323 11.16 -12.93 9.19
C PHE A 323 12.60 -12.98 9.69
N ASP A 324 13.22 -14.14 9.55
CA ASP A 324 14.65 -14.33 9.80
C ASP A 324 15.46 -13.91 8.54
N PRO A 325 16.31 -12.86 8.62
CA PRO A 325 17.10 -12.40 7.49
C PRO A 325 18.00 -13.47 6.89
N ALA A 326 18.59 -14.33 7.73
CA ALA A 326 19.58 -15.32 7.31
C ALA A 326 18.95 -16.46 6.49
N THR A 327 17.69 -16.78 6.75
CA THR A 327 17.00 -17.92 6.11
C THR A 327 15.84 -17.52 5.20
N GLY A 328 15.39 -16.26 5.29
CA GLY A 328 14.18 -15.78 4.61
C GLY A 328 12.88 -16.33 5.19
N LYS A 329 12.93 -17.12 6.28
CA LYS A 329 11.75 -17.76 6.87
C LYS A 329 10.85 -16.72 7.53
N GLN A 330 9.62 -16.60 7.01
CA GLN A 330 8.60 -15.70 7.55
C GLN A 330 7.83 -16.36 8.70
N PHE A 331 7.59 -15.60 9.77
CA PHE A 331 6.85 -16.01 10.96
C PHE A 331 5.39 -15.59 10.84
N LYS A 332 4.60 -16.40 10.13
CA LYS A 332 3.15 -16.18 9.96
C LYS A 332 2.40 -16.78 11.15
N ALA A 333 1.42 -16.05 11.68
CA ALA A 333 0.49 -16.60 12.66
C ALA A 333 -0.41 -17.65 11.99
N SER A 334 -0.71 -18.75 12.70
CA SER A 334 -1.70 -19.72 12.25
C SER A 334 -3.10 -19.15 12.47
N ALA A 335 -3.91 -19.09 11.41
CA ALA A 335 -5.32 -18.75 11.49
C ALA A 335 -6.16 -20.03 11.62
N LYS A 336 -7.24 -19.97 12.42
CA LYS A 336 -8.20 -21.08 12.56
C LYS A 336 -9.15 -21.19 11.36
N THR A 337 -9.34 -20.09 10.63
CA THR A 337 -10.24 -19.96 9.49
C THR A 337 -9.49 -19.39 8.29
N LEU A 338 -10.06 -19.55 7.10
CA LEU A 338 -9.53 -18.94 5.89
C LEU A 338 -9.82 -17.43 5.85
N ALA A 339 -9.09 -16.70 5.01
CA ALA A 339 -9.38 -15.28 4.76
C ALA A 339 -10.65 -15.14 3.91
N TYR A 340 -11.37 -14.02 4.05
CA TYR A 340 -12.54 -13.70 3.22
C TYR A 340 -12.24 -13.77 1.72
N THR A 341 -11.04 -13.36 1.31
CA THR A 341 -10.59 -13.42 -0.08
C THR A 341 -10.51 -14.85 -0.61
N THR A 342 -10.15 -15.82 0.23
CA THR A 342 -10.14 -17.24 -0.13
C THR A 342 -11.57 -17.77 -0.28
N TYR A 343 -12.45 -17.49 0.69
CA TYR A 343 -13.86 -17.88 0.59
C TYR A 343 -14.55 -17.28 -0.65
N PHE A 344 -14.29 -16.00 -0.94
CA PHE A 344 -14.79 -15.34 -2.14
C PHE A 344 -14.30 -16.03 -3.42
N ALA A 345 -13.00 -16.29 -3.53
CA ALA A 345 -12.42 -16.90 -4.72
C ALA A 345 -12.94 -18.32 -4.95
N GLU A 346 -13.01 -19.15 -3.90
CA GLU A 346 -13.54 -20.52 -3.99
C GLU A 346 -15.00 -20.53 -4.42
N ALA A 347 -15.81 -19.64 -3.86
CA ALA A 347 -17.21 -19.50 -4.24
C ALA A 347 -17.39 -19.04 -5.68
N LEU A 348 -16.66 -18.01 -6.10
CA LEU A 348 -16.72 -17.50 -7.47
C LEU A 348 -16.27 -18.56 -8.48
N ILE A 349 -15.26 -19.37 -8.15
CA ILE A 349 -14.84 -20.49 -8.98
C ILE A 349 -15.96 -21.52 -9.10
N ALA A 350 -16.61 -21.90 -8.00
CA ALA A 350 -17.71 -22.86 -8.02
C ALA A 350 -18.88 -22.37 -8.89
N GLU A 351 -19.28 -21.10 -8.76
CA GLU A 351 -20.32 -20.50 -9.60
C GLU A 351 -19.90 -20.45 -11.08
N ALA A 352 -18.65 -20.11 -11.37
CA ALA A 352 -18.14 -20.06 -12.75
C ALA A 352 -17.90 -21.44 -13.39
N GLU A 353 -17.86 -22.53 -12.61
CA GLU A 353 -17.92 -23.90 -13.12
C GLU A 353 -19.32 -24.26 -13.62
N ALA A 354 -20.35 -23.76 -12.96
CA ALA A 354 -21.75 -23.96 -13.34
C ALA A 354 -22.20 -22.99 -14.46
N ASP A 355 -21.66 -21.77 -14.48
CA ASP A 355 -22.05 -20.73 -15.41
C ASP A 355 -20.87 -20.24 -16.26
N LYS A 356 -20.97 -20.47 -17.57
CA LYS A 356 -19.93 -20.09 -18.52
C LYS A 356 -19.78 -18.57 -18.71
N ASP A 357 -20.85 -17.81 -18.42
CA ASP A 357 -20.91 -16.36 -18.63
C ASP A 357 -20.32 -15.56 -17.46
N ILE A 358 -19.92 -16.23 -16.37
CA ILE A 358 -19.22 -15.60 -15.26
C ILE A 358 -17.75 -15.35 -15.61
N VAL A 359 -17.33 -14.11 -15.43
CA VAL A 359 -15.94 -13.65 -15.62
C VAL A 359 -15.49 -12.82 -14.42
N ALA A 360 -14.19 -12.78 -14.18
CA ALA A 360 -13.60 -12.04 -13.07
C ALA A 360 -12.71 -10.90 -13.58
N ILE A 361 -12.75 -9.76 -12.90
CA ILE A 361 -11.95 -8.57 -13.22
C ILE A 361 -11.25 -8.10 -11.94
N HIS A 362 -9.95 -7.79 -12.01
CA HIS A 362 -9.25 -7.02 -10.97
C HIS A 362 -8.41 -5.91 -11.57
N ALA A 363 -8.10 -4.92 -10.73
CA ALA A 363 -7.15 -3.85 -11.05
C ALA A 363 -5.79 -4.13 -10.38
N ALA A 364 -4.90 -4.89 -11.03
CA ALA A 364 -3.56 -5.28 -10.54
C ALA A 364 -3.50 -6.01 -9.18
N MET A 365 -4.64 -6.44 -8.63
CA MET A 365 -4.75 -7.01 -7.29
C MET A 365 -5.10 -8.50 -7.28
N GLY A 366 -4.55 -9.30 -8.21
CA GLY A 366 -4.90 -10.72 -8.35
C GLY A 366 -4.68 -11.55 -7.07
N GLY A 367 -3.54 -11.40 -6.40
CA GLY A 367 -3.27 -12.08 -5.12
C GLY A 367 -4.09 -11.50 -3.97
N GLY A 368 -4.25 -10.18 -3.93
CA GLY A 368 -4.97 -9.49 -2.87
C GLY A 368 -6.48 -9.71 -2.89
N THR A 369 -7.07 -9.99 -4.06
CA THR A 369 -8.50 -10.28 -4.22
C THR A 369 -8.80 -11.78 -4.24
N GLY A 370 -7.77 -12.63 -4.29
CA GLY A 370 -7.91 -14.07 -4.50
C GLY A 370 -8.17 -14.47 -5.96
N LEU A 371 -8.29 -13.51 -6.90
CA LEU A 371 -8.52 -13.80 -8.31
C LEU A 371 -7.34 -14.48 -9.02
N ASN A 372 -6.15 -14.53 -8.41
CA ASN A 372 -5.07 -15.41 -8.86
C ASN A 372 -5.44 -16.91 -8.80
N LEU A 373 -6.38 -17.31 -7.94
CA LEU A 373 -6.95 -18.66 -7.94
C LEU A 373 -7.90 -18.83 -9.12
N PHE A 374 -8.76 -17.84 -9.37
CA PHE A 374 -9.69 -17.84 -10.50
C PHE A 374 -8.95 -17.86 -11.85
N LEU A 375 -7.93 -17.02 -12.03
CA LEU A 375 -7.08 -16.97 -13.23
C LEU A 375 -6.43 -18.33 -13.53
N ARG A 376 -5.95 -19.04 -12.49
CA ARG A 376 -5.36 -20.37 -12.67
C ARG A 376 -6.37 -21.40 -13.16
N ARG A 377 -7.63 -21.28 -12.73
CA ARG A 377 -8.71 -22.18 -13.14
C ARG A 377 -9.29 -21.82 -14.51
N PHE A 378 -9.45 -20.52 -14.78
CA PHE A 378 -10.08 -19.97 -15.98
C PHE A 378 -9.25 -18.85 -16.61
N PRO A 379 -8.13 -19.18 -17.30
CA PRO A 379 -7.21 -18.17 -17.83
C PRO A 379 -7.83 -17.19 -18.83
N THR A 380 -8.86 -17.61 -19.57
CA THR A 380 -9.54 -16.80 -20.59
C THR A 380 -10.71 -15.98 -20.05
N ARG A 381 -11.04 -16.09 -18.74
CA ARG A 381 -12.19 -15.43 -18.10
C ARG A 381 -11.79 -14.55 -16.92
N CYS A 382 -10.50 -14.25 -16.78
CA CYS A 382 -9.97 -13.38 -15.74
C CYS A 382 -9.19 -12.24 -16.39
N PHE A 383 -9.59 -11.01 -16.12
CA PHE A 383 -9.03 -9.82 -16.74
C PHE A 383 -8.31 -8.96 -15.69
N ASP A 384 -7.01 -8.74 -15.90
CA ASP A 384 -6.23 -7.75 -15.15
C ASP A 384 -6.15 -6.47 -15.97
N VAL A 385 -6.73 -5.38 -15.46
CA VAL A 385 -6.75 -4.09 -16.15
C VAL A 385 -5.59 -3.16 -15.75
N GLY A 386 -4.64 -3.64 -14.94
CA GLY A 386 -3.62 -2.78 -14.32
C GLY A 386 -4.21 -1.94 -13.18
N ILE A 387 -3.53 -0.90 -12.73
CA ILE A 387 -4.06 0.01 -11.69
C ILE A 387 -5.01 1.02 -12.34
N ALA A 388 -6.14 0.52 -12.86
CA ALA A 388 -7.11 1.29 -13.62
C ALA A 388 -8.55 0.98 -13.18
N GLU A 389 -8.89 1.29 -11.94
CA GLU A 389 -10.20 0.99 -11.35
C GLU A 389 -11.37 1.63 -12.14
N GLN A 390 -11.18 2.85 -12.66
CA GLN A 390 -12.17 3.51 -13.53
C GLN A 390 -12.47 2.68 -14.78
N HIS A 391 -11.42 2.15 -15.41
CA HIS A 391 -11.54 1.27 -16.56
C HIS A 391 -12.15 -0.07 -16.16
N ALA A 392 -11.76 -0.66 -15.03
CA ALA A 392 -12.28 -1.94 -14.53
C ALA A 392 -13.82 -1.94 -14.45
N VAL A 393 -14.40 -0.90 -13.85
CA VAL A 393 -15.86 -0.78 -13.66
C VAL A 393 -16.57 -0.55 -14.99
N THR A 394 -16.02 0.30 -15.86
CA THR A 394 -16.61 0.57 -17.18
C THR A 394 -16.50 -0.64 -18.11
N PHE A 395 -15.39 -1.37 -18.02
CA PHE A 395 -15.16 -2.64 -18.71
C PHE A 395 -16.16 -3.71 -18.26
N ALA A 396 -16.41 -3.82 -16.95
CA ALA A 396 -17.47 -4.66 -16.42
C ALA A 396 -18.85 -4.24 -16.96
N ALA A 397 -19.17 -2.95 -17.01
CA ALA A 397 -20.43 -2.48 -17.58
C ALA A 397 -20.59 -2.88 -19.05
N GLY A 398 -19.52 -2.77 -19.86
CA GLY A 398 -19.52 -3.20 -21.26
C GLY A 398 -19.76 -4.72 -21.41
N LEU A 399 -19.12 -5.54 -20.57
CA LEU A 399 -19.36 -6.98 -20.54
C LEU A 399 -20.81 -7.32 -20.17
N ALA A 400 -21.37 -6.61 -19.19
CA ALA A 400 -22.77 -6.78 -18.79
C ALA A 400 -23.76 -6.44 -19.92
N CYS A 401 -23.45 -5.42 -20.75
CA CYS A 401 -24.25 -5.10 -21.94
C CYS A 401 -24.27 -6.24 -22.97
N GLU A 402 -23.20 -7.04 -23.05
CA GLU A 402 -23.09 -8.21 -23.93
C GLU A 402 -23.62 -9.51 -23.30
N GLY A 403 -24.33 -9.41 -22.16
CA GLY A 403 -24.93 -10.56 -21.48
C GLY A 403 -23.95 -11.40 -20.64
N ILE A 404 -22.71 -10.95 -20.48
CA ILE A 404 -21.72 -11.56 -19.59
C ILE A 404 -22.03 -11.14 -18.13
N LYS A 405 -21.64 -11.97 -17.16
CA LYS A 405 -21.83 -11.74 -15.72
C LYS A 405 -20.49 -11.39 -15.05
N PRO A 406 -20.05 -10.12 -15.11
CA PRO A 406 -18.75 -9.71 -14.60
C PRO A 406 -18.74 -9.57 -13.07
N PHE A 407 -17.73 -10.14 -12.43
CA PHE A 407 -17.39 -9.92 -11.04
C PHE A 407 -16.14 -9.05 -10.94
N CYS A 408 -16.36 -7.75 -10.72
CA CYS A 408 -15.29 -6.78 -10.56
C CYS A 408 -14.81 -6.73 -9.10
N ALA A 409 -13.69 -7.42 -8.80
CA ALA A 409 -13.10 -7.46 -7.47
C ALA A 409 -12.15 -6.26 -7.29
N ILE A 410 -12.63 -5.25 -6.57
CA ILE A 410 -11.88 -4.03 -6.22
C ILE A 410 -11.87 -3.88 -4.71
N TYR A 411 -10.77 -3.38 -4.17
CA TYR A 411 -10.66 -3.08 -2.75
C TYR A 411 -11.58 -1.92 -2.42
N SER A 412 -12.62 -2.20 -1.66
CA SER A 412 -13.25 -1.17 -0.84
C SER A 412 -12.52 -1.13 0.49
N GLN A 413 -12.56 0.00 1.18
CA GLN A 413 -12.25 0.01 2.61
C GLN A 413 -13.28 -0.79 3.43
N SER A 414 -14.33 -1.37 2.81
CA SER A 414 -15.22 -2.40 3.36
C SER A 414 -16.12 -3.05 2.28
N PHE A 415 -16.08 -4.38 2.09
CA PHE A 415 -17.22 -5.18 1.58
C PHE A 415 -17.11 -6.63 2.08
N MET A 416 -18.24 -7.23 2.46
CA MET A 416 -18.38 -8.62 2.88
C MET A 416 -19.50 -9.31 2.10
N TYR A 417 -19.30 -10.59 1.80
CA TYR A 417 -20.35 -11.52 1.37
C TYR A 417 -20.30 -12.76 2.26
N GLU A 418 -21.46 -13.25 2.71
CA GLU A 418 -21.63 -14.53 3.42
C GLU A 418 -22.17 -15.56 2.43
N LEU A 419 -21.61 -16.77 2.41
CA LEU A 419 -21.96 -17.84 1.47
C LEU A 419 -23.03 -18.80 2.01
N GLY A 420 -23.83 -19.37 1.12
CA GLY A 420 -24.31 -20.76 1.26
C GLY A 420 -25.80 -21.02 1.46
N LEU A 421 -26.66 -19.99 1.52
CA LEU A 421 -28.12 -20.13 1.49
C LEU A 421 -28.69 -19.09 0.52
N LEU A 422 -29.77 -19.41 -0.20
CA LEU A 422 -30.55 -18.42 -0.95
C LEU A 422 -31.07 -17.37 0.04
N LEU A 423 -30.30 -16.31 0.25
CA LEU A 423 -30.68 -15.21 1.12
C LEU A 423 -31.71 -14.36 0.38
N GLN A 424 -32.86 -14.17 1.01
CA GLN A 424 -33.81 -13.20 0.53
C GLN A 424 -33.19 -11.80 0.66
N VAL A 425 -33.07 -11.09 -0.47
CA VAL A 425 -32.51 -9.74 -0.52
C VAL A 425 -33.30 -8.82 0.42
N GLY A 426 -32.57 -8.05 1.24
CA GLY A 426 -33.17 -7.10 2.18
C GLY A 426 -33.78 -7.75 3.42
N LYS A 427 -33.33 -8.95 3.79
CA LYS A 427 -33.74 -9.62 5.03
C LYS A 427 -32.60 -9.83 6.01
N GLY A 428 -32.74 -9.23 7.19
CA GLY A 428 -31.86 -9.44 8.33
C GLY A 428 -32.27 -10.66 9.14
N ARG A 429 -31.55 -10.92 10.25
CA ARG A 429 -31.89 -11.97 11.22
C ARG A 429 -31.62 -11.52 12.65
N ILE A 430 -32.41 -12.02 13.60
CA ILE A 430 -32.09 -11.92 15.02
C ILE A 430 -31.19 -13.11 15.38
N LEU A 431 -30.08 -12.84 16.06
CA LEU A 431 -29.12 -13.84 16.51
C LEU A 431 -29.35 -14.21 17.98
N ILE A 432 -29.68 -13.21 18.80
CA ILE A 432 -29.97 -13.35 20.23
C ILE A 432 -31.21 -12.50 20.52
N GLU A 433 -32.20 -13.08 21.19
CA GLU A 433 -33.33 -12.32 21.74
C GLU A 433 -33.01 -11.89 23.17
N GLY A 434 -33.40 -10.66 23.50
CA GLY A 434 -33.28 -10.08 24.82
C GLY A 434 -34.34 -9.02 25.05
N GLU A 435 -34.09 -8.12 26.00
CA GLU A 435 -35.07 -7.13 26.45
C GLU A 435 -34.47 -5.74 26.49
N ARG A 436 -35.32 -4.71 26.39
CA ARG A 436 -35.02 -3.28 26.56
C ARG A 436 -34.08 -2.64 25.55
N VAL A 437 -32.99 -3.30 25.14
CA VAL A 437 -31.99 -2.77 24.22
C VAL A 437 -31.72 -3.75 23.07
N ALA A 438 -31.74 -3.23 21.84
CA ALA A 438 -31.36 -3.95 20.63
C ALA A 438 -30.09 -3.37 20.00
N LEU A 439 -29.15 -4.26 19.67
CA LEU A 439 -27.98 -3.98 18.83
C LEU A 439 -28.26 -4.46 17.40
N LEU A 440 -28.20 -3.56 16.44
CA LEU A 440 -28.32 -3.87 15.02
C LEU A 440 -26.95 -3.68 14.35
N GLY A 441 -26.22 -4.78 14.18
CA GLY A 441 -24.88 -4.79 13.59
C GLY A 441 -24.90 -4.96 12.08
N TYR A 442 -23.96 -4.33 11.38
CA TYR A 442 -23.74 -4.50 9.94
C TYR A 442 -22.29 -4.90 9.64
N GLY A 443 -22.11 -5.98 8.87
CA GLY A 443 -20.79 -6.52 8.53
C GLY A 443 -20.08 -7.17 9.72
N SER A 444 -18.76 -7.00 9.81
CA SER A 444 -17.92 -7.56 10.88
C SER A 444 -18.28 -7.04 12.27
N ALA A 445 -18.89 -5.85 12.35
CA ALA A 445 -19.37 -5.25 13.59
C ALA A 445 -20.39 -6.13 14.34
N VAL A 446 -21.07 -7.06 13.66
CA VAL A 446 -21.97 -8.04 14.29
C VAL A 446 -21.23 -8.88 15.33
N GLN A 447 -19.98 -9.25 15.08
CA GLN A 447 -19.17 -10.01 16.05
C GLN A 447 -18.85 -9.17 17.30
N SER A 448 -18.58 -7.88 17.12
CA SER A 448 -18.41 -6.95 18.25
C SER A 448 -19.69 -6.79 19.06
N CYS A 449 -20.87 -6.80 18.40
CA CYS A 449 -22.17 -6.76 19.08
C CYS A 449 -22.44 -8.02 19.91
N LEU A 450 -22.14 -9.21 19.38
CA LEU A 450 -22.27 -10.48 20.11
C LEU A 450 -21.37 -10.51 21.35
N ALA A 451 -20.12 -10.08 21.20
CA ALA A 451 -19.19 -9.96 22.33
C ALA A 451 -19.65 -8.92 23.36
N ALA A 452 -20.22 -7.80 22.91
CA ALA A 452 -20.79 -6.78 23.81
C ALA A 452 -22.01 -7.31 24.58
N ALA A 453 -22.86 -8.12 23.94
CA ALA A 453 -23.99 -8.77 24.60
C ALA A 453 -23.53 -9.72 25.71
N ALA A 454 -22.47 -10.51 25.49
CA ALA A 454 -21.89 -11.36 26.54
C ALA A 454 -21.36 -10.53 27.73
N LEU A 455 -20.76 -9.37 27.49
CA LEU A 455 -20.29 -8.46 28.55
C LEU A 455 -21.44 -7.85 29.35
N ALA A 456 -22.57 -7.56 28.70
CA ALA A 456 -23.78 -7.04 29.33
C ALA A 456 -24.52 -8.13 30.12
N GLU A 457 -24.57 -9.36 29.61
CA GLU A 457 -25.20 -10.51 30.28
C GLU A 457 -24.51 -10.82 31.61
N ALA A 458 -23.17 -10.74 31.66
CA ALA A 458 -22.40 -10.87 32.90
C ALA A 458 -22.76 -9.82 33.98
N ARG A 459 -23.49 -8.76 33.60
CA ARG A 459 -23.99 -7.69 34.47
C ARG A 459 -25.52 -7.70 34.58
N GLY A 460 -26.17 -8.80 34.19
CA GLY A 460 -27.61 -9.02 34.36
C GLY A 460 -28.50 -8.38 33.30
N LEU A 461 -27.95 -7.97 32.15
CA LEU A 461 -28.72 -7.37 31.06
C LEU A 461 -28.67 -8.24 29.80
N GLN A 462 -29.82 -8.77 29.37
CA GLN A 462 -29.94 -9.55 28.14
C GLN A 462 -30.28 -8.64 26.97
N LEU A 463 -29.36 -8.50 26.01
CA LEU A 463 -29.54 -7.67 24.82
C LEU A 463 -30.07 -8.47 23.64
N THR A 464 -30.93 -7.86 22.84
CA THR A 464 -31.21 -8.37 21.49
C THR A 464 -30.04 -8.03 20.57
N VAL A 465 -29.54 -9.00 19.80
CA VAL A 465 -28.53 -8.77 18.76
C VAL A 465 -29.08 -9.22 17.41
N ALA A 466 -29.13 -8.29 16.45
CA ALA A 466 -29.57 -8.54 15.09
C ALA A 466 -28.44 -8.28 14.08
N ASP A 467 -28.36 -9.15 13.09
CA ASP A 467 -27.49 -9.04 11.93
C ASP A 467 -28.30 -8.45 10.77
N ALA A 468 -27.97 -7.22 10.40
CA ALA A 468 -28.69 -6.48 9.38
C ALA A 468 -28.55 -7.11 7.98
N ARG A 469 -27.37 -7.69 7.69
CA ARG A 469 -26.94 -8.27 6.39
C ARG A 469 -26.94 -7.34 5.18
N PHE A 470 -27.93 -6.47 5.05
CA PHE A 470 -28.15 -5.59 3.93
C PHE A 470 -28.24 -4.14 4.41
N CYS A 471 -27.34 -3.30 3.89
CA CYS A 471 -27.51 -1.84 3.98
C CYS A 471 -28.51 -1.33 2.94
N LYS A 472 -28.63 -2.02 1.79
CA LYS A 472 -29.58 -1.67 0.74
C LYS A 472 -30.09 -2.90 -0.02
N PRO A 473 -31.42 -3.11 -0.15
CA PRO A 473 -32.47 -2.43 0.61
C PRO A 473 -32.41 -2.80 2.10
N LEU A 474 -32.89 -1.91 2.97
CA LEU A 474 -33.01 -2.19 4.41
C LEU A 474 -34.15 -3.16 4.70
N ASP A 475 -34.01 -3.97 5.74
CA ASP A 475 -35.13 -4.74 6.28
C ASP A 475 -36.01 -3.86 7.18
N HIS A 476 -36.89 -3.07 6.56
CA HIS A 476 -37.80 -2.16 7.26
C HIS A 476 -38.68 -2.90 8.30
N ALA A 477 -39.04 -4.16 8.05
CA ALA A 477 -39.89 -4.92 8.96
C ALA A 477 -39.12 -5.28 10.25
N LEU A 478 -37.89 -5.78 10.11
CA LEU A 478 -37.01 -6.07 11.24
C LEU A 478 -36.71 -4.80 12.04
N ILE A 479 -36.30 -3.72 11.37
CA ILE A 479 -35.95 -2.46 12.04
C ILE A 479 -37.15 -1.90 12.82
N ARG A 480 -38.35 -1.91 12.21
CA ARG A 480 -39.59 -1.48 12.88
C ARG A 480 -39.91 -2.35 14.09
N ALA A 481 -39.75 -3.67 13.97
CA ALA A 481 -39.99 -4.58 15.08
C ALA A 481 -39.05 -4.27 16.25
N LEU A 482 -37.75 -4.15 15.99
CA LEU A 482 -36.74 -3.82 17.00
C LEU A 482 -37.01 -2.47 17.67
N ALA A 483 -37.34 -1.44 16.88
CA ALA A 483 -37.63 -0.10 17.40
C ALA A 483 -38.91 -0.04 18.26
N LYS A 484 -39.88 -0.92 18.01
CA LYS A 484 -41.12 -0.98 18.80
C LYS A 484 -41.00 -1.84 20.05
N SER A 485 -40.19 -2.89 20.04
CA SER A 485 -40.06 -3.82 21.17
C SER A 485 -38.99 -3.42 22.19
N HIS A 486 -38.15 -2.43 21.88
CA HIS A 486 -37.03 -2.02 22.73
C HIS A 486 -37.11 -0.53 23.08
N GLU A 487 -36.66 -0.17 24.28
CA GLU A 487 -36.46 1.20 24.73
C GLU A 487 -35.32 1.89 23.97
N VAL A 488 -34.31 1.11 23.58
CA VAL A 488 -33.07 1.58 22.94
C VAL A 488 -32.72 0.73 21.72
N LEU A 489 -32.42 1.37 20.60
CA LEU A 489 -31.85 0.75 19.40
C LEU A 489 -30.47 1.36 19.10
N ILE A 490 -29.44 0.54 19.04
CA ILE A 490 -28.08 0.97 18.69
C ILE A 490 -27.69 0.31 17.37
N THR A 491 -27.33 1.13 16.37
CA THR A 491 -26.77 0.63 15.10
C THR A 491 -25.26 0.63 15.18
N VAL A 492 -24.60 -0.46 14.78
CA VAL A 492 -23.14 -0.59 14.84
C VAL A 492 -22.58 -0.99 13.47
N GLU A 493 -21.63 -0.21 12.96
CA GLU A 493 -20.96 -0.47 11.69
C GLU A 493 -19.49 -0.03 11.73
N GLU A 494 -18.67 -0.66 10.89
CA GLU A 494 -17.31 -0.19 10.56
C GLU A 494 -17.33 0.75 9.33
N GLY A 495 -18.40 1.54 9.21
CA GLY A 495 -18.57 2.60 8.22
C GLY A 495 -18.45 3.98 8.89
N ALA A 496 -18.17 5.02 8.10
CA ALA A 496 -18.15 6.40 8.58
C ALA A 496 -19.56 7.02 8.61
N ILE A 497 -19.65 8.26 9.08
CA ILE A 497 -20.90 9.04 9.10
C ILE A 497 -21.52 9.10 7.69
N GLY A 498 -22.85 8.99 7.62
CA GLY A 498 -23.58 8.83 6.36
C GLY A 498 -23.79 7.36 5.94
N GLY A 499 -23.22 6.40 6.68
CA GLY A 499 -23.34 4.96 6.42
C GLY A 499 -24.68 4.31 6.84
N PHE A 500 -24.62 3.03 7.17
CA PHE A 500 -25.77 2.18 7.51
C PHE A 500 -26.68 2.79 8.57
N GLY A 501 -26.13 3.29 9.68
CA GLY A 501 -26.90 3.92 10.76
C GLY A 501 -27.66 5.16 10.28
N SER A 502 -27.12 5.91 9.32
CA SER A 502 -27.78 7.09 8.73
C SER A 502 -28.98 6.69 7.86
N HIS A 503 -28.85 5.60 7.11
CA HIS A 503 -29.98 5.02 6.35
C HIS A 503 -31.07 4.50 7.28
N VAL A 504 -30.69 3.83 8.38
CA VAL A 504 -31.63 3.32 9.38
C VAL A 504 -32.40 4.46 10.05
N VAL A 505 -31.71 5.50 10.55
CA VAL A 505 -32.38 6.62 11.22
C VAL A 505 -33.26 7.43 10.28
N GLN A 506 -32.88 7.57 9.00
CA GLN A 506 -33.75 8.17 7.98
C GLN A 506 -35.06 7.40 7.84
N PHE A 507 -35.00 6.07 7.78
CA PHE A 507 -36.20 5.23 7.79
C PHE A 507 -37.01 5.41 9.09
N LEU A 508 -36.37 5.37 10.26
CA LEU A 508 -37.05 5.56 11.54
C LEU A 508 -37.79 6.91 11.62
N ALA A 509 -37.17 7.98 11.11
CA ALA A 509 -37.76 9.31 11.06
C ALA A 509 -38.96 9.37 10.12
N LEU A 510 -38.82 8.87 8.89
CA LEU A 510 -39.90 8.88 7.90
C LEU A 510 -41.08 7.99 8.29
N ASP A 511 -40.84 6.92 9.05
CA ASP A 511 -41.88 6.04 9.57
C ASP A 511 -42.59 6.55 10.84
N GLY A 512 -42.11 7.67 11.41
CA GLY A 512 -42.63 8.25 12.66
C GLY A 512 -42.23 7.48 13.93
N LEU A 513 -41.24 6.58 13.83
CA LEU A 513 -40.80 5.78 14.98
C LEU A 513 -40.02 6.62 16.01
N LEU A 514 -39.32 7.66 15.55
CA LEU A 514 -38.59 8.59 16.43
C LEU A 514 -39.50 9.57 17.17
N ASP A 515 -40.77 9.70 16.78
CA ASP A 515 -41.76 10.51 17.49
C ASP A 515 -42.27 9.80 18.77
N GLY A 516 -41.94 8.51 18.92
CA GLY A 516 -42.28 7.69 20.09
C GLY A 516 -41.24 7.77 21.22
N THR A 517 -41.12 6.68 21.98
CA THR A 517 -40.23 6.60 23.14
C THR A 517 -38.87 5.96 22.85
N VAL A 518 -38.65 5.43 21.64
CA VAL A 518 -37.42 4.73 21.29
C VAL A 518 -36.25 5.71 21.27
N LYS A 519 -35.19 5.38 22.00
CA LYS A 519 -33.92 6.09 21.91
C LYS A 519 -33.05 5.41 20.87
N TRP A 520 -32.38 6.20 20.04
CA TRP A 520 -31.45 5.68 19.03
C TRP A 520 -30.05 6.28 19.15
N ARG A 521 -29.02 5.45 18.94
CA ARG A 521 -27.62 5.89 18.82
C ARG A 521 -26.87 5.12 17.73
N PRO A 522 -26.07 5.81 16.89
CA PRO A 522 -25.12 5.17 16.00
C PRO A 522 -23.77 4.95 16.69
N LEU A 523 -23.13 3.82 16.40
CA LEU A 523 -21.71 3.57 16.63
C LEU A 523 -21.06 3.33 15.27
N VAL A 524 -20.26 4.29 14.84
CA VAL A 524 -19.64 4.41 13.51
C VAL A 524 -18.17 4.81 13.66
N LEU A 525 -17.39 4.70 12.59
CA LEU A 525 -16.07 5.31 12.54
C LEU A 525 -16.18 6.85 12.68
N PRO A 526 -15.28 7.50 13.44
CA PRO A 526 -15.32 8.95 13.65
C PRO A 526 -15.02 9.72 12.34
N ASP A 527 -15.45 10.99 12.27
CA ASP A 527 -15.24 11.89 11.11
C ASP A 527 -13.79 12.39 10.97
N ARG A 528 -12.84 11.47 10.95
CA ARG A 528 -11.42 11.74 10.82
C ARG A 528 -10.71 10.49 10.32
N TYR A 529 -9.55 10.67 9.73
CA TYR A 529 -8.69 9.54 9.40
C TYR A 529 -8.26 8.80 10.67
N ILE A 530 -8.31 7.47 10.59
CA ILE A 530 -7.75 6.56 11.59
C ILE A 530 -6.33 6.22 11.13
N GLU A 531 -5.38 6.37 12.03
CA GLU A 531 -3.96 6.16 11.75
C GLU A 531 -3.62 4.67 11.64
N HIS A 532 -2.44 4.35 11.08
CA HIS A 532 -1.99 2.97 10.99
C HIS A 532 -1.78 2.37 12.40
N GLY A 533 -2.18 1.11 12.55
CA GLY A 533 -2.04 0.37 13.79
C GLY A 533 -2.52 -1.06 13.61
N SER A 534 -2.56 -1.81 14.71
CA SER A 534 -3.28 -3.09 14.67
C SER A 534 -4.79 -2.83 14.53
N PRO A 535 -5.57 -3.73 13.87
CA PRO A 535 -7.02 -3.55 13.79
C PRO A 535 -7.69 -3.40 15.17
N ALA A 536 -7.14 -4.07 16.20
CA ALA A 536 -7.63 -3.93 17.57
C ALA A 536 -7.43 -2.52 18.12
N ASP A 537 -6.24 -1.93 17.92
CA ASP A 537 -5.97 -0.55 18.36
C ASP A 537 -6.82 0.46 17.59
N GLN A 538 -7.01 0.24 16.28
CA GLN A 538 -7.84 1.10 15.43
C GLN A 538 -9.32 1.06 15.87
N LEU A 539 -9.85 -0.12 16.20
CA LEU A 539 -11.21 -0.26 16.73
C LEU A 539 -11.35 0.35 18.14
N ALA A 540 -10.31 0.25 18.96
CA ALA A 540 -10.27 0.91 20.27
C ALA A 540 -10.28 2.44 20.11
N GLU A 541 -9.45 2.98 19.22
CA GLU A 541 -9.41 4.40 18.89
C GLU A 541 -10.73 4.91 18.30
N ALA A 542 -11.41 4.09 17.50
CA ALA A 542 -12.71 4.41 16.91
C ALA A 542 -13.88 4.31 17.91
N GLY A 543 -13.68 3.68 19.07
CA GLY A 543 -14.76 3.42 20.02
C GLY A 543 -15.71 2.30 19.58
N LEU A 544 -15.24 1.32 18.81
CA LEU A 544 -16.04 0.23 18.24
C LEU A 544 -15.72 -1.16 18.81
N THR A 545 -14.94 -1.23 19.89
CA THR A 545 -14.68 -2.51 20.58
C THR A 545 -15.94 -2.99 21.32
N PRO A 546 -16.03 -4.29 21.66
CA PRO A 546 -17.13 -4.82 22.47
C PRO A 546 -17.37 -4.04 23.77
N SER A 547 -16.30 -3.61 24.44
CA SER A 547 -16.38 -2.80 25.67
C SER A 547 -17.03 -1.44 25.43
N HIS A 548 -16.67 -0.74 24.34
CA HIS A 548 -17.28 0.55 23.99
C HIS A 548 -18.76 0.42 23.65
N ILE A 549 -19.13 -0.64 22.91
CA ILE A 549 -20.53 -0.93 22.57
C ILE A 549 -21.33 -1.20 23.86
N ALA A 550 -20.83 -2.07 24.74
CA ALA A 550 -21.48 -2.38 26.01
C ALA A 550 -21.56 -1.14 26.92
N ALA A 551 -20.50 -0.33 27.02
CA ALA A 551 -20.53 0.91 27.78
C ALA A 551 -21.58 1.91 27.25
N THR A 552 -21.76 1.97 25.92
CA THR A 552 -22.82 2.78 25.31
C THR A 552 -24.21 2.32 25.72
N VAL A 553 -24.45 0.99 25.75
CA VAL A 553 -25.70 0.40 26.23
C VAL A 553 -26.00 0.86 27.67
N PHE A 554 -25.06 0.67 28.60
CA PHE A 554 -25.24 1.05 30.00
C PHE A 554 -25.44 2.56 30.17
N ASN A 555 -24.70 3.40 29.43
CA ASN A 555 -24.88 4.84 29.43
C ASN A 555 -26.29 5.25 28.98
N MET A 556 -26.85 4.61 27.94
CA MET A 556 -28.20 4.91 27.47
C MET A 556 -29.31 4.51 28.46
N LEU A 557 -29.02 3.53 29.32
CA LEU A 557 -29.88 3.12 30.43
C LEU A 557 -29.68 3.93 31.72
N GLY A 558 -28.71 4.87 31.74
CA GLY A 558 -28.39 5.66 32.93
C GLY A 558 -27.51 4.95 33.96
N GLN A 559 -26.90 3.82 33.60
CA GLN A 559 -26.04 2.98 34.43
C GLN A 559 -24.57 3.37 34.23
N THR A 560 -24.20 4.59 34.64
CA THR A 560 -22.88 5.19 34.34
C THR A 560 -21.71 4.49 35.04
N ARG A 561 -21.96 3.84 36.19
CA ARG A 561 -20.92 3.11 36.92
C ARG A 561 -20.48 1.88 36.13
N GLU A 562 -21.44 1.10 35.67
CA GLU A 562 -21.23 -0.11 34.87
C GLU A 562 -20.55 0.23 33.55
N ALA A 563 -20.90 1.36 32.93
CA ALA A 563 -20.24 1.87 31.74
C ALA A 563 -18.76 2.23 31.99
N LEU A 564 -18.44 2.86 33.13
CA LEU A 564 -17.05 3.19 33.49
C LEU A 564 -16.22 1.92 33.77
N GLU A 565 -16.78 0.94 34.45
CA GLU A 565 -16.10 -0.34 34.75
C GLU A 565 -15.81 -1.20 33.51
N LEU A 566 -16.53 -0.98 32.40
CA LEU A 566 -16.25 -1.64 31.11
C LEU A 566 -15.12 -0.96 30.32
N MET A 567 -14.84 0.30 30.64
CA MET A 567 -13.87 1.14 29.96
C MET A 567 -12.52 1.22 30.67
N SER A 568 -12.49 0.83 31.96
CA SER A 568 -11.27 0.64 32.77
C SER A 568 -10.61 -0.70 32.49
#